data_AF-A0A3M5QSX2-F1
#
_entry.id   AF-A0A3M5QSX2-F1
#
_cell.length_a   1.000
_cell.length_b   1.000
_cell.length_c   1.000
_cell.angle_alpha   90.00
_cell.angle_beta   90.00
_cell.angle_gamma   90.00
#
_symmetry.space_group_name_H-M   'P 1'
#
loop_
_entity.id
_entity.type
_entity.pdbx_description
1 polymer ?
#
loop_
_entity_poly.entity_id
_entity_poly.type
_entity_poly.pdbx_seq_one_letter_code
_entity_poly.pdbx_strand_id
1 'polypeptide(L)'
;TWWQTETGACLMTPLPGAHAMKPGSAAKPFFGVVPALVDNLGNLIEGAAEGNLVILDSWPGQARTLFGDHDRFVDTYFKTFKGMYFTGDGARRDEDGY
;
A
#
# COMPACT_ATOMS: atom_id res chain seq x y z
N THR A 1 -0.52 -2.14 -12.79
CA THR A 1 0.62 -1.99 -11.86
C THR A 1 0.45 -0.72 -11.08
N TRP A 2 0.37 -0.81 -9.75
CA TRP A 2 0.26 0.33 -8.85
C TRP A 2 1.52 0.43 -7.97
N TRP A 3 2.02 1.66 -7.83
CA TRP A 3 3.23 2.05 -7.11
C TRP A 3 3.35 3.57 -7.01
N GLN A 4 4.32 4.05 -6.25
CA GLN A 4 4.62 5.48 -6.11
C GLN A 4 6.13 5.72 -6.16
N THR A 5 6.55 6.98 -6.30
CA THR A 5 7.96 7.37 -6.25
C THR A 5 8.65 6.80 -5.01
N GLU A 6 7.96 6.87 -3.87
CA GLU A 6 8.40 6.47 -2.55
C GLU A 6 8.50 4.96 -2.37
N THR A 7 7.88 4.18 -3.26
CA THR A 7 7.89 2.72 -3.18
C THR A 7 9.02 2.09 -3.97
N GLY A 8 9.66 2.83 -4.88
CA GLY A 8 10.83 2.43 -5.68
C GLY A 8 10.55 1.39 -6.76
N ALA A 9 9.52 0.55 -6.59
CA ALA A 9 9.07 -0.46 -7.53
C ALA A 9 7.57 -0.76 -7.35
N CYS A 10 7.04 -1.63 -8.20
CA CYS A 10 5.66 -2.13 -8.14
C CYS A 10 5.31 -2.75 -6.78
N LEU A 11 4.24 -2.27 -6.13
CA LEU A 11 3.72 -2.87 -4.91
C LEU A 11 2.55 -3.80 -5.17
N MET A 12 1.69 -3.47 -6.15
CA MET A 12 0.58 -4.32 -6.58
C MET A 12 0.58 -4.45 -8.10
N THR A 13 0.58 -5.68 -8.59
CA THR A 13 0.59 -5.95 -10.03
C THR A 13 0.09 -7.37 -10.34
N PRO A 14 -0.64 -7.58 -11.43
CA PRO A 14 -0.88 -8.93 -11.90
C PRO A 14 0.46 -9.56 -12.33
N LEU A 15 0.67 -10.82 -11.98
CA LEU A 15 1.72 -11.66 -12.54
C LEU A 15 1.13 -12.38 -13.77
N PRO A 16 1.61 -12.08 -15.00
CA PRO A 16 1.10 -12.73 -16.20
C PRO A 16 1.26 -14.25 -16.09
N GLY A 17 0.19 -14.98 -16.38
CA GLY A 17 0.16 -16.44 -16.28
C GLY A 17 -0.14 -16.99 -14.88
N ALA A 18 -0.22 -16.14 -13.84
CA ALA A 18 -0.61 -16.57 -12.49
C ALA A 18 -1.91 -15.93 -11.99
N HIS A 19 -2.20 -14.69 -12.39
CA HIS A 19 -3.38 -13.95 -11.93
C HIS A 19 -4.38 -13.70 -13.07
N ALA A 20 -5.66 -14.03 -12.85
CA ALA A 20 -6.75 -13.54 -13.71
C ALA A 20 -6.84 -12.01 -13.58
N MET A 21 -7.06 -11.29 -14.67
CA MET A 21 -7.12 -9.82 -14.65
C MET A 21 -8.57 -9.34 -14.59
N LYS A 22 -8.82 -8.31 -13.78
CA LYS A 22 -10.07 -7.56 -13.76
C LYS A 22 -9.80 -6.14 -14.29
N PRO A 23 -10.52 -5.65 -15.32
CA PRO A 23 -10.28 -4.32 -15.88
C PRO A 23 -10.31 -3.23 -14.80
N GLY A 24 -9.22 -2.47 -14.68
CA GLY A 24 -9.08 -1.40 -13.70
C GLY A 24 -8.55 -1.81 -12.32
N SER A 25 -8.43 -3.11 -11.99
CA SER A 25 -7.79 -3.56 -10.75
C SER A 25 -6.26 -3.65 -10.89
N ALA A 26 -5.54 -3.29 -9.84
CA ALA A 26 -4.09 -3.51 -9.73
C ALA A 26 -3.73 -4.98 -9.44
N ALA A 27 -4.73 -5.83 -9.21
CA ALA A 27 -4.62 -7.22 -8.77
C ALA A 27 -3.95 -7.35 -7.38
N LYS A 28 -3.07 -8.33 -7.23
CA LYS A 28 -2.56 -8.77 -5.93
C LYS A 28 -1.24 -8.06 -5.54
N PRO A 29 -0.88 -8.03 -4.24
CA PRO A 29 0.42 -7.54 -3.80
C PRO A 29 1.58 -8.34 -4.40
N PHE A 30 2.68 -7.63 -4.60
CA PHE A 30 3.95 -8.23 -5.00
C PHE A 30 4.65 -8.87 -3.79
N PHE A 31 5.73 -9.61 -4.05
CA PHE A 31 6.45 -10.31 -2.99
C PHE A 31 7.03 -9.34 -1.94
N GLY A 32 6.84 -9.67 -0.66
CA GLY A 32 7.30 -8.84 0.46
C GLY A 32 6.41 -7.63 0.77
N VAL A 33 5.28 -7.46 0.07
CA VAL A 33 4.34 -6.36 0.29
C VAL A 33 3.13 -6.87 1.06
N VAL A 34 2.82 -6.23 2.20
CA VAL A 34 1.68 -6.60 3.06
C VAL A 34 0.70 -5.41 3.12
N PRO A 35 -0.20 -5.27 2.13
CA PRO A 35 -1.17 -4.18 2.10
C PRO A 35 -2.33 -4.45 3.06
N ALA A 36 -2.87 -3.37 3.63
CA ALA A 36 -4.12 -3.40 4.39
C ALA A 36 -4.98 -2.18 4.09
N LEU A 37 -6.26 -2.27 4.44
CA LEU A 37 -7.18 -1.15 4.44
C LEU A 37 -7.45 -0.75 5.88
N VAL A 38 -7.41 0.54 6.15
CA VAL A 38 -7.78 1.10 7.46
C VAL A 38 -8.85 2.18 7.33
N ASP A 39 -9.65 2.34 8.37
CA ASP A 39 -10.56 3.48 8.50
C ASP A 39 -9.80 4.79 8.83
N ASN A 40 -10.51 5.89 9.01
CA ASN A 40 -9.91 7.19 9.35
C ASN A 40 -9.28 7.24 10.75
N LEU A 41 -9.52 6.23 11.59
CA LEU A 41 -8.95 6.10 12.92
C LEU A 41 -7.75 5.15 12.93
N GLY A 42 -7.43 4.50 11.80
CA GLY A 42 -6.35 3.53 11.68
C GLY A 42 -6.72 2.11 12.06
N ASN A 43 -8.01 1.79 12.21
CA ASN A 43 -8.45 0.43 12.49
C ASN A 43 -8.45 -0.41 11.21
N LEU A 44 -7.90 -1.63 11.29
CA LEU A 44 -7.89 -2.57 10.16
C LEU A 44 -9.30 -2.96 9.75
N ILE A 45 -9.54 -2.97 8.44
CA ILE A 45 -10.78 -3.44 7.84
C ILE A 45 -10.52 -4.78 7.16
N GLU A 46 -11.24 -5.81 7.60
CA GLU A 46 -11.14 -7.19 7.12
C GLU A 46 -12.11 -7.46 5.95
N GLY A 47 -11.81 -8.48 5.13
CA GLY A 47 -12.69 -8.91 4.03
C GLY A 47 -12.81 -7.91 2.87
N ALA A 48 -13.91 -7.98 2.12
CA ALA A 48 -14.20 -7.04 1.05
C ALA A 48 -14.58 -5.67 1.63
N ALA A 49 -13.85 -4.62 1.28
CA ALA A 49 -13.93 -3.32 1.94
C ALA A 49 -13.34 -2.19 1.11
N GLU A 50 -13.58 -0.96 1.54
CA GLU A 50 -12.91 0.25 1.06
C GLU A 50 -12.32 1.04 2.23
N GLY A 51 -11.20 1.72 2.00
CA GLY A 51 -10.53 2.48 3.05
C GLY A 51 -9.21 3.10 2.60
N ASN A 52 -8.46 3.59 3.56
CA ASN A 52 -7.12 4.13 3.34
C ASN A 52 -6.13 2.98 3.13
N LEU A 53 -5.36 3.04 2.05
CA LEU A 53 -4.36 2.02 1.73
C LEU A 53 -3.09 2.24 2.56
N VAL A 54 -2.67 1.20 3.27
CA VAL A 54 -1.44 1.20 4.07
C VAL A 54 -0.62 -0.05 3.79
N ILE A 55 0.69 0.01 4.04
CA ILE A 55 1.58 -1.15 4.03
C ILE A 55 2.06 -1.41 5.46
N LEU A 56 1.88 -2.66 5.92
CA LEU A 56 2.10 -3.03 7.33
C LEU A 56 3.57 -3.31 7.69
N ASP A 57 4.43 -3.56 6.72
CA ASP A 57 5.85 -3.79 6.92
C ASP A 57 6.68 -3.17 5.78
N SER A 58 7.97 -2.98 6.01
CA SER A 58 8.89 -2.44 5.00
C SER A 58 9.13 -3.42 3.85
N TRP A 59 9.60 -2.88 2.73
CA TRP A 59 10.06 -3.64 1.58
C TRP A 59 11.43 -3.11 1.12
N PRO A 60 12.22 -3.92 0.39
CA PRO A 60 13.58 -3.54 -0.01
C PRO A 60 13.64 -2.24 -0.84
N GLY A 61 12.61 -1.94 -1.64
CA GLY A 61 12.57 -0.74 -2.49
C GLY A 61 12.09 0.55 -1.82
N GLN A 62 11.67 0.51 -0.56
CA GLN A 62 11.07 1.68 0.11
C GLN A 62 12.04 2.86 0.20
N ALA A 63 11.56 4.07 -0.05
CA ALA A 63 12.31 5.29 0.22
C ALA A 63 12.79 5.32 1.68
N ARG A 64 14.00 5.85 1.90
CA ARG A 64 14.63 5.84 3.23
C ARG A 64 14.44 7.14 3.99
N THR A 65 14.29 8.26 3.28
CA THR A 65 14.09 9.60 3.84
C THR A 65 13.73 10.58 2.72
N LEU A 66 13.27 11.78 3.10
CA LEU A 66 13.38 12.97 2.26
C LEU A 66 14.76 13.62 2.51
N PHE A 67 15.39 14.10 1.44
CA PHE A 67 16.74 14.68 1.51
C PHE A 67 16.72 15.98 2.34
N GLY A 68 17.53 16.01 3.40
CA GLY A 68 17.64 17.17 4.30
C GLY A 68 16.48 17.34 5.30
N ASP A 69 15.50 16.43 5.30
CA ASP A 69 14.28 16.58 6.13
C ASP A 69 13.65 15.22 6.50
N HIS A 70 14.28 14.51 7.43
CA HIS A 70 13.79 13.19 7.87
C HIS A 70 12.49 13.29 8.69
N ASP A 71 12.33 14.35 9.47
CA ASP A 71 11.13 14.55 10.29
C ASP A 71 9.89 14.69 9.40
N ARG A 72 10.00 15.42 8.28
CA ARG A 72 8.92 15.49 7.29
C ARG A 72 8.63 14.14 6.63
N PHE A 73 9.63 13.28 6.43
CA PHE A 73 9.41 11.92 5.92
C PHE A 73 8.55 11.10 6.91
N VAL A 74 8.89 11.13 8.19
CA VAL A 74 8.11 10.45 9.23
C VAL A 74 6.70 11.04 9.34
N ASP A 75 6.58 12.36 9.35
CA ASP A 75 5.31 13.07 9.45
C ASP A 75 4.38 12.77 8.26
N THR A 76 4.94 12.71 7.04
CA THR A 76 4.15 12.49 5.82
C THR A 76 3.66 11.06 5.70
N TYR A 77 4.52 10.06 5.95
CA TYR A 77 4.24 8.67 5.58
C TYR A 77 3.93 7.75 6.77
N PHE A 78 4.24 8.13 8.02
CA PHE A 78 4.17 7.19 9.16
C PHE A 78 3.41 7.73 10.39
N LYS A 79 3.01 9.01 10.38
CA LYS A 79 2.36 9.65 11.53
C LYS A 79 0.84 9.51 11.52
N THR A 80 0.22 9.49 10.33
CA THR A 80 -1.24 9.36 10.17
C THR A 80 -1.72 8.03 10.76
N PHE A 81 -1.05 6.93 10.42
CA PHE A 81 -1.35 5.59 10.92
C PHE A 81 -0.08 4.99 11.52
N LYS A 82 0.03 5.08 12.86
CA LYS A 82 1.25 4.69 13.59
C LYS A 82 1.61 3.23 13.32
N GLY A 83 2.88 3.01 12.94
CA GLY A 83 3.41 1.66 12.65
C GLY A 83 3.08 1.15 11.25
N MET A 84 2.52 1.98 10.39
CA MET A 84 2.18 1.64 9.02
C MET A 84 2.74 2.71 8.07
N TYR A 85 3.08 2.31 6.84
CA TYR A 85 3.35 3.26 5.76
C TYR A 85 2.02 3.65 5.12
N PHE A 86 1.65 4.94 5.20
CA PHE A 86 0.48 5.48 4.53
C PHE A 86 0.82 5.93 3.12
N THR A 87 0.09 5.41 2.13
CA THR A 87 0.34 5.69 0.71
C THR A 87 -0.27 7.02 0.28
N GLY A 88 -1.27 7.53 1.00
CA GLY A 88 -2.08 8.67 0.56
C GLY A 88 -3.24 8.31 -0.37
N ASP A 89 -3.34 7.04 -0.79
CA ASP A 89 -4.41 6.55 -1.67
C ASP A 89 -5.56 5.93 -0.87
N GLY A 90 -6.78 6.09 -1.39
CA GLY A 90 -7.92 5.24 -1.05
C GLY A 90 -7.97 4.02 -1.97
N ALA A 91 -8.33 2.85 -1.44
CA ALA A 91 -8.45 1.62 -2.20
C ALA A 91 -9.68 0.81 -1.79
N ARG A 92 -10.14 -0.05 -2.70
CA ARG A 92 -11.16 -1.06 -2.46
C ARG A 92 -10.55 -2.44 -2.67
N ARG A 93 -10.79 -3.35 -1.72
CA ARG A 93 -10.51 -4.79 -1.83
C ARG A 93 -11.82 -5.51 -2.07
N ASP A 94 -11.91 -6.29 -3.14
CA ASP A 94 -13.10 -7.10 -3.43
C ASP A 94 -13.08 -8.49 -2.76
N GLU A 95 -14.13 -9.28 -2.96
CA GLU A 95 -14.30 -10.61 -2.36
C GLU A 95 -13.23 -11.63 -2.79
N ASP A 96 -12.59 -11.43 -3.94
CA ASP A 96 -11.48 -12.26 -4.43
C ASP A 96 -10.11 -11.76 -3.92
N GLY A 97 -10.10 -10.67 -3.14
CA GLY A 97 -8.89 -10.02 -2.63
C GLY A 97 -8.15 -9.18 -3.67
N TYR A 98 -8.86 -8.66 -4.69
CA TYR A 98 -8.35 -7.76 -5.75
C TYR A 98 -8.61 -6.28 -5.48
#